data_AF-A0A934AZL0-F1
#
_entry.id   AF-A0A934AZL0-F1
#
_cell.length_a   1.000
_cell.length_b   1.000
_cell.length_c   1.000
_cell.angle_alpha   90.00
_cell.angle_beta   90.00
_cell.angle_gamma   90.00
#
_symmetry.space_group_name_H-M   'P 1'
#
loop_
_entity.id
_entity.type
_entity.pdbx_description
1 polymer ?
#
loop_
_entity_poly.entity_id
_entity_poly.type
_entity_poly.pdbx_seq_one_letter_code
_entity_poly.pdbx_strand_id
1 'polypeptide(L)'
;KVDLVPDKFNAEGLIEAFSQQTHAGSNGHMPLQGIKILLPRAETARELFPKKVRELGGEIDVFTAYKTVKPEVHGKRLKRFLKEGKISIATFTSAATFNNYMEIMGEDALDLLKDVVIAVIGPVTAKAVEKAGLTVHIMPEEATVEAMVREIIKWVTNKNNN
;
A
#
# COMPACT_ATOMS: atom_id res chain seq x y z
N LYS A 1 -0.75 -19.08 17.43
CA LYS A 1 -2.03 -19.46 16.79
C LYS A 1 -2.83 -18.16 16.62
N VAL A 2 -3.54 -17.99 15.50
CA VAL A 2 -4.41 -16.83 15.28
C VAL A 2 -5.83 -17.25 15.58
N ASP A 3 -6.55 -16.45 16.37
CA ASP A 3 -7.89 -16.80 16.87
C ASP A 3 -9.03 -16.13 16.08
N LEU A 4 -8.71 -15.10 15.28
CA LEU A 4 -9.67 -14.41 14.42
C LEU A 4 -8.98 -13.89 13.16
N VAL A 5 -9.56 -14.18 12.00
CA VAL A 5 -9.18 -13.61 10.70
C VAL A 5 -10.46 -13.15 10.00
N PRO A 6 -10.57 -11.87 9.60
CA PRO A 6 -11.78 -11.38 8.93
C PRO A 6 -11.83 -11.84 7.47
N ASP A 7 -13.03 -12.03 6.92
CA ASP A 7 -13.23 -12.36 5.50
C ASP A 7 -12.75 -11.23 4.57
N LYS A 8 -12.87 -9.98 5.04
CA LYS A 8 -12.33 -8.80 4.36
C LYS A 8 -11.10 -8.31 5.11
N PHE A 9 -9.97 -8.25 4.43
CA PHE A 9 -8.68 -7.79 4.97
C PHE A 9 -8.60 -6.25 5.09
N ASN A 10 -9.59 -5.63 5.72
CA ASN A 10 -9.67 -4.20 5.97
C ASN A 10 -10.26 -3.90 7.37
N ALA A 11 -10.34 -2.62 7.72
CA ALA A 11 -10.82 -2.18 9.03
C ALA A 11 -12.28 -2.61 9.27
N GLU A 12 -13.11 -2.49 8.24
CA GLU A 12 -14.53 -2.79 8.25
C GLU A 12 -14.79 -4.29 8.49
N GLY A 13 -14.07 -5.16 7.77
CA GLY A 13 -14.15 -6.61 7.96
C GLY A 13 -13.72 -7.04 9.35
N LEU A 14 -12.71 -6.38 9.92
CA LEU A 14 -12.27 -6.66 11.28
C LEU A 14 -13.33 -6.27 12.32
N ILE A 15 -14.01 -5.13 12.15
CA ILE A 15 -15.11 -4.69 13.04
C ILE A 15 -16.28 -5.68 12.99
N GLU A 16 -16.64 -6.12 11.78
CA GLU A 16 -17.70 -7.11 11.56
C GLU A 16 -17.38 -8.43 12.28
N ALA A 17 -16.15 -8.93 12.12
CA ALA A 17 -15.68 -10.15 12.76
C ALA A 17 -15.73 -10.08 14.30
N PHE A 18 -15.28 -8.96 14.91
CA PHE A 18 -15.38 -8.77 16.35
C PHE A 18 -16.82 -8.72 16.84
N SER A 19 -17.70 -8.04 16.12
CA SER A 19 -19.11 -7.90 16.50
C SER A 19 -19.88 -9.23 16.44
N GLN A 20 -19.50 -10.14 15.54
CA GLN A 20 -20.09 -11.47 15.45
C GLN A 20 -19.64 -12.40 16.60
N GLN A 21 -18.41 -12.28 17.08
CA GLN A 21 -17.90 -13.10 18.19
C GLN A 21 -18.51 -12.75 19.55
N THR A 22 -18.92 -11.50 19.76
CA THR A 22 -19.35 -11.02 21.09
C THR A 22 -20.82 -11.30 21.42
N HIS A 23 -21.59 -11.94 20.51
CA HIS A 23 -23.03 -12.24 20.68
C HIS A 23 -23.88 -11.05 21.19
N ALA A 24 -23.46 -9.83 20.88
CA ALA A 24 -24.02 -8.63 21.46
C ALA A 24 -25.16 -8.09 20.59
N GLY A 25 -26.33 -8.70 20.77
CA GLY A 25 -27.61 -8.24 20.24
C GLY A 25 -28.81 -8.64 21.08
N SER A 26 -28.66 -9.55 22.06
CA SER A 26 -29.80 -10.16 22.74
C SER A 26 -30.35 -9.34 23.92
N ASN A 27 -29.54 -8.46 24.55
CA ASN A 27 -29.88 -7.84 25.84
C ASN A 27 -29.60 -6.31 25.92
N GLY A 28 -29.66 -5.56 24.81
CA GLY A 28 -29.54 -4.08 24.83
C GLY A 28 -28.15 -3.51 25.12
N HIS A 29 -27.11 -4.33 25.10
CA HIS A 29 -25.71 -3.90 25.27
C HIS A 29 -25.07 -3.56 23.92
N MET A 30 -24.08 -2.66 23.92
CA MET A 30 -23.36 -2.32 22.69
C MET A 30 -22.49 -3.49 22.21
N PRO A 31 -22.23 -3.62 20.90
CA PRO A 31 -21.60 -4.81 20.33
C PRO A 31 -20.24 -5.21 20.93
N LEU A 32 -19.43 -4.25 21.38
CA LEU A 32 -18.09 -4.48 21.92
C LEU A 32 -17.97 -4.10 23.39
N GLN A 33 -19.09 -3.98 24.11
CA GLN A 33 -19.08 -3.59 25.51
C GLN A 33 -18.26 -4.55 26.37
N GLY A 34 -17.32 -4.00 27.15
CA GLY A 34 -16.42 -4.78 28.02
C GLY A 34 -15.21 -5.40 27.30
N ILE A 35 -15.10 -5.25 25.98
CA ILE A 35 -13.93 -5.69 25.21
C ILE A 35 -12.83 -4.64 25.31
N LYS A 36 -11.61 -5.08 25.61
CA LYS A 36 -10.41 -4.25 25.67
C LYS A 36 -9.41 -4.69 24.60
N ILE A 37 -8.99 -3.77 23.75
CA ILE A 37 -8.11 -4.04 22.61
C ILE A 37 -6.83 -3.22 22.75
N LEU A 38 -5.68 -3.87 22.63
CA LEU A 38 -4.41 -3.19 22.34
C LEU A 38 -4.14 -3.29 20.84
N LEU A 39 -3.92 -2.16 20.18
CA LEU A 39 -3.67 -2.08 18.74
C LEU A 39 -2.28 -1.52 18.44
N PRO A 40 -1.26 -2.38 18.32
CA PRO A 40 0.04 -2.01 17.75
C PRO A 40 -0.13 -1.70 16.25
N ARG A 41 0.26 -0.50 15.80
CA ARG A 41 0.10 -0.07 14.41
C ARG A 41 1.20 0.87 13.92
N ALA A 42 1.23 1.13 12.62
CA ALA A 42 2.08 2.17 12.03
C ALA A 42 1.70 3.57 12.56
N GLU A 43 2.68 4.47 12.66
CA GLU A 43 2.47 5.88 13.06
C GLU A 43 1.36 6.57 12.26
N THR A 44 1.31 6.33 10.94
CA THR A 44 0.40 7.02 10.02
C THR A 44 -0.77 6.17 9.55
N ALA A 45 -1.32 5.31 10.41
CA ALA A 45 -2.40 4.40 10.02
C ALA A 45 -3.80 5.00 10.32
N ARG A 46 -4.82 4.60 9.53
CA ARG A 46 -6.18 5.20 9.53
C ARG A 46 -6.92 5.09 10.86
N GLU A 47 -7.55 6.15 11.34
CA GLU A 47 -8.31 6.16 12.61
C GLU A 47 -9.68 5.45 12.57
N LEU A 48 -10.09 4.90 11.43
CA LEU A 48 -11.42 4.29 11.26
C LEU A 48 -11.67 3.16 12.27
N PHE A 49 -10.74 2.22 12.41
CA PHE A 49 -10.92 1.06 13.29
C PHE A 49 -10.99 1.46 14.78
N PRO A 50 -10.02 2.23 15.34
CA PRO A 50 -10.12 2.69 16.73
C PRO A 50 -11.38 3.49 17.04
N LYS A 51 -11.82 4.36 16.11
CA LYS A 51 -13.06 5.12 16.27
C LYS A 51 -14.27 4.19 16.38
N LYS A 52 -14.39 3.25 15.44
CA LYS A 52 -15.52 2.31 15.42
C LYS A 52 -15.56 1.39 16.63
N VAL A 53 -14.41 0.92 17.13
CA VAL A 53 -14.37 0.12 18.37
C VAL A 53 -14.96 0.89 19.55
N ARG A 54 -14.59 2.17 19.71
CA ARG A 54 -15.12 3.04 20.78
C ARG A 54 -16.60 3.34 20.60
N GLU A 55 -17.05 3.59 19.36
CA GLU A 55 -18.48 3.79 19.04
C GLU A 55 -19.34 2.56 19.38
N LEU A 56 -18.76 1.36 19.31
CA LEU A 56 -19.43 0.10 19.66
C LEU A 56 -19.24 -0.29 21.13
N GLY A 57 -18.74 0.61 21.98
CA GLY A 57 -18.62 0.41 23.43
C GLY A 57 -17.36 -0.33 23.89
N GLY A 58 -16.41 -0.60 22.99
CA GLY A 58 -15.12 -1.20 23.33
C GLY A 58 -14.09 -0.18 23.79
N GLU A 59 -13.17 -0.63 24.64
CA GLU A 59 -11.98 0.11 25.04
C GLU A 59 -10.83 -0.24 24.09
N ILE A 60 -10.10 0.76 23.57
CA ILE A 60 -8.96 0.52 22.69
C ILE A 60 -7.80 1.48 22.95
N ASP A 61 -6.64 0.86 23.22
CA ASP A 61 -5.35 1.50 23.35
C ASP A 61 -4.58 1.36 22.03
N VAL A 62 -4.17 2.49 21.47
CA VAL A 62 -3.42 2.53 20.21
C VAL A 62 -1.95 2.78 20.51
N PHE A 63 -1.10 1.86 20.06
CA PHE A 63 0.35 1.94 20.25
C PHE A 63 1.06 2.03 18.90
N THR A 64 1.92 3.03 18.73
CA THR A 64 2.76 3.16 17.53
C THR A 64 3.89 2.14 17.59
N ALA A 65 3.75 1.04 16.86
CA ALA A 65 4.71 -0.05 16.84
C ALA A 65 5.88 0.22 15.87
N TYR A 66 5.62 0.95 14.77
CA TYR A 66 6.64 1.28 13.79
C TYR A 66 6.31 2.56 13.04
N LYS A 67 7.34 3.14 12.43
CA LYS A 67 7.25 4.30 11.55
C LYS A 67 7.86 3.97 10.20
N THR A 68 7.16 4.30 9.13
CA THR A 68 7.76 4.29 7.80
C THR A 68 8.65 5.52 7.68
N VAL A 69 9.96 5.29 7.59
CA VAL A 69 10.93 6.36 7.36
C VAL A 69 11.40 6.33 5.92
N LYS A 70 11.72 7.51 5.39
CA LYS A 70 12.35 7.62 4.09
C LYS A 70 13.77 7.05 4.16
N PRO A 71 14.22 6.30 3.15
CA PRO A 71 15.61 5.87 3.07
C PRO A 71 16.57 7.06 2.99
N GLU A 72 17.63 7.05 3.80
CA GLU A 72 18.73 8.04 3.76
C GLU A 72 19.70 7.78 2.59
N VAL A 73 19.17 7.62 1.37
CA VAL A 73 19.97 7.40 0.17
C VAL A 73 19.85 8.59 -0.77
N HIS A 74 20.99 9.14 -1.18
CA HIS A 74 21.05 10.27 -2.12
C HIS A 74 20.76 9.91 -3.58
N GLY A 75 20.39 8.66 -3.88
CA GLY A 75 20.00 8.25 -5.24
C GLY A 75 21.11 8.23 -6.30
N LYS A 76 22.36 8.66 -6.01
CA LYS A 76 23.45 8.83 -7.01
C LYS A 76 23.63 7.63 -7.94
N ARG A 77 23.66 6.40 -7.40
CA ARG A 77 23.82 5.17 -8.19
C ARG A 77 22.63 4.91 -9.11
N LEU A 78 21.42 5.09 -8.60
CA LEU A 78 20.18 4.91 -9.36
C LEU A 78 20.07 5.96 -10.48
N LYS A 79 20.34 7.23 -10.15
CA LYS A 79 20.41 8.33 -11.14
C LYS A 79 21.37 8.02 -12.27
N ARG A 80 22.57 7.52 -11.94
CA ARG A 80 23.55 7.09 -12.95
C ARG A 80 23.00 5.96 -13.84
N PHE A 81 22.40 4.92 -13.26
CA PHE A 81 21.86 3.80 -14.04
C PHE A 81 20.68 4.20 -14.94
N LEU A 82 19.83 5.13 -14.50
CA LEU A 82 18.77 5.72 -15.33
C LEU A 82 19.37 6.51 -16.50
N LYS A 83 20.34 7.41 -16.24
CA LYS A 83 21.02 8.20 -17.29
C LYS A 83 21.78 7.34 -18.29
N GLU A 84 22.36 6.22 -17.84
CA GLU A 84 23.08 5.27 -18.70
C GLU A 84 22.13 4.30 -19.45
N GLY A 85 20.80 4.44 -19.30
CA GLY A 85 19.83 3.55 -19.95
C GLY A 85 19.89 2.10 -19.46
N LYS A 86 20.48 1.84 -18.29
CA LYS A 86 20.64 0.49 -17.72
C LYS A 86 19.37 -0.04 -17.05
N ILE A 87 18.35 0.79 -16.90
CA ILE A 87 17.06 0.42 -16.31
C ILE A 87 16.00 0.55 -17.40
N SER A 88 15.50 -0.60 -17.86
CA SER A 88 14.45 -0.63 -18.85
C SER A 88 13.07 -0.48 -18.23
N ILE A 89 12.86 -1.04 -17.02
CA ILE A 89 11.57 -1.07 -16.31
C ILE A 89 11.77 -0.62 -14.86
N ALA A 90 11.03 0.40 -14.44
CA ALA A 90 10.88 0.81 -13.04
C ALA A 90 9.58 0.26 -12.47
N THR A 91 9.66 -0.37 -11.29
CA THR A 91 8.51 -0.96 -10.60
C THR A 91 8.18 -0.18 -9.33
N PHE A 92 6.90 0.11 -9.11
CA PHE A 92 6.41 0.76 -7.89
C PHE A 92 5.30 -0.06 -7.24
N THR A 93 5.61 -0.61 -6.06
CA THR A 93 4.68 -1.43 -5.28
C THR A 93 3.82 -0.63 -4.30
N SER A 94 3.97 0.69 -4.27
CA SER A 94 3.10 1.58 -3.49
C SER A 94 3.25 3.03 -3.98
N ALA A 95 2.26 3.88 -3.71
CA ALA A 95 2.40 5.31 -3.92
C ALA A 95 3.55 5.92 -3.10
N ALA A 96 3.83 5.36 -1.91
CA ALA A 96 4.93 5.83 -1.06
C ALA A 96 6.31 5.60 -1.70
N THR A 97 6.53 4.45 -2.35
CA THR A 97 7.81 4.20 -3.03
C THR A 97 8.02 5.12 -4.24
N PHE A 98 6.95 5.43 -4.98
CA PHE A 98 6.99 6.40 -6.07
C PHE A 98 7.27 7.82 -5.56
N ASN A 99 6.55 8.28 -4.54
CA ASN A 99 6.77 9.61 -3.95
C ASN A 99 8.18 9.74 -3.36
N ASN A 100 8.68 8.70 -2.68
CA ASN A 100 10.06 8.67 -2.21
C ASN A 100 11.06 8.79 -3.36
N TYR A 101 10.83 8.10 -4.48
CA TYR A 101 11.66 8.26 -5.67
C TYR A 101 11.67 9.70 -6.17
N MET A 102 10.50 10.33 -6.30
CA MET A 102 10.36 11.72 -6.75
C MET A 102 11.16 12.67 -5.86
N GLU A 103 11.05 12.52 -4.55
CA GLU A 103 11.79 13.37 -3.62
C GLU A 103 13.30 13.08 -3.59
N ILE A 104 13.72 11.83 -3.76
CA ILE A 104 15.15 11.47 -3.76
C ILE A 104 15.85 12.00 -5.02
N MET A 105 15.17 11.94 -6.17
CA MET A 105 15.73 12.42 -7.44
C MET A 105 15.57 13.93 -7.66
N GLY A 106 14.62 14.55 -6.95
CA GLY A 106 14.37 15.99 -7.03
C GLY A 106 13.93 16.41 -8.43
N GLU A 107 14.49 17.50 -8.93
CA GLU A 107 14.10 18.10 -10.22
C GLU A 107 14.30 17.16 -11.42
N ASP A 108 15.31 16.27 -11.37
CA ASP A 108 15.56 15.30 -12.45
C ASP A 108 14.55 14.12 -12.47
N ALA A 109 13.69 13.97 -11.46
CA ALA A 109 12.93 12.73 -11.25
C ALA A 109 12.09 12.28 -12.46
N LEU A 110 11.38 13.24 -13.07
CA LEU A 110 10.50 13.00 -14.21
C LEU A 110 11.31 12.66 -15.46
N ASP A 111 12.33 13.45 -15.77
CA ASP A 111 13.16 13.27 -16.94
C ASP A 111 13.88 11.91 -16.92
N LEU A 112 14.31 11.47 -15.74
CA LEU A 112 14.97 10.17 -15.56
C LEU A 112 14.05 8.96 -15.80
N LEU A 113 12.72 9.13 -15.72
CA LEU A 113 11.75 8.07 -15.99
C LEU A 113 11.07 8.19 -17.35
N LYS A 114 11.31 9.26 -18.10
CA LYS A 114 10.58 9.54 -19.35
C LYS A 114 10.67 8.41 -20.38
N ASP A 115 11.85 7.81 -20.51
CA ASP A 115 12.11 6.71 -21.44
C ASP A 115 12.13 5.33 -20.75
N VAL A 116 11.72 5.30 -19.47
CA VAL A 116 11.68 4.08 -18.66
C VAL A 116 10.25 3.59 -18.61
N VAL A 117 10.08 2.30 -18.86
CA VAL A 117 8.81 1.62 -18.67
C VAL A 117 8.41 1.67 -17.19
N ILE A 118 7.18 2.12 -16.89
CA ILE A 118 6.67 2.18 -15.51
C ILE A 118 5.63 1.09 -15.27
N ALA A 119 5.91 0.24 -14.30
CA ALA A 119 5.03 -0.80 -13.80
C ALA A 119 4.58 -0.49 -12.37
N VAL A 120 3.28 -0.59 -12.09
CA VAL A 120 2.72 -0.34 -10.77
C VAL A 120 1.91 -1.53 -10.28
N ILE A 121 1.86 -1.74 -8.96
CA ILE A 121 1.12 -2.88 -8.41
C ILE A 121 -0.40 -2.71 -8.46
N GLY A 122 -0.90 -1.48 -8.57
CA GLY A 122 -2.35 -1.24 -8.49
C GLY A 122 -2.77 0.24 -8.55
N PRO A 123 -4.09 0.51 -8.45
CA PRO A 123 -4.69 1.78 -8.87
C PRO A 123 -4.31 2.97 -7.99
N VAL A 124 -4.01 2.74 -6.70
CA VAL A 124 -3.55 3.83 -5.81
C VAL A 124 -2.17 4.33 -6.25
N THR A 125 -1.27 3.41 -6.62
CA THR A 125 0.05 3.76 -7.12
C THR A 125 -0.03 4.38 -8.52
N ALA A 126 -0.90 3.85 -9.39
CA ALA A 126 -1.12 4.41 -10.73
C ALA A 126 -1.51 5.88 -10.67
N LYS A 127 -2.48 6.23 -9.83
CA LYS A 127 -2.91 7.63 -9.61
C LYS A 127 -1.78 8.55 -9.16
N ALA A 128 -0.83 8.05 -8.34
CA ALA A 128 0.31 8.84 -7.91
C ALA A 128 1.26 9.14 -9.06
N VAL A 129 1.53 8.15 -9.92
CA VAL A 129 2.37 8.29 -11.13
C VAL A 129 1.73 9.26 -12.13
N GLU A 130 0.45 9.05 -12.44
CA GLU A 130 -0.29 9.87 -13.40
C GLU A 130 -0.42 11.33 -12.95
N LYS A 131 -0.63 11.57 -11.64
CA LYS A 131 -0.68 12.92 -11.07
C LYS A 131 0.65 13.67 -11.22
N ALA A 132 1.77 12.94 -11.30
CA ALA A 132 3.09 13.52 -11.55
C ALA A 132 3.36 13.77 -13.06
N GLY A 133 2.41 13.43 -13.94
CA GLY A 133 2.53 13.61 -15.39
C GLY A 133 3.23 12.46 -16.12
N LEU A 134 3.44 11.33 -15.46
CA LEU A 134 4.03 10.12 -16.05
C LEU A 134 2.96 9.12 -16.48
N THR A 135 3.29 8.30 -17.47
CA THR A 135 2.41 7.24 -17.97
C THR A 135 2.68 5.92 -17.26
N VAL A 136 1.64 5.31 -16.72
CA VAL A 136 1.70 3.91 -16.26
C VAL A 136 1.54 3.01 -17.47
N HIS A 137 2.44 2.05 -17.60
CA HIS A 137 2.45 1.15 -18.75
C HIS A 137 2.05 -0.29 -18.38
N ILE A 138 2.32 -0.71 -17.13
CA ILE A 138 1.85 -1.99 -16.59
C ILE A 138 1.10 -1.75 -15.31
N MET A 139 -0.07 -2.38 -15.20
CA MET A 139 -0.76 -2.56 -13.94
C MET A 139 -1.50 -3.91 -14.00
N PRO A 140 -1.25 -4.84 -13.06
CA PRO A 140 -2.05 -6.06 -12.99
C PRO A 140 -3.47 -5.75 -12.51
N GLU A 141 -4.41 -6.62 -12.85
CA GLU A 141 -5.79 -6.57 -12.34
C GLU A 141 -5.82 -6.83 -10.82
N GLU A 142 -5.04 -7.81 -10.37
CA GLU A 142 -4.85 -8.13 -8.95
C GLU A 142 -3.60 -7.45 -8.41
N ALA A 143 -3.73 -6.79 -7.25
CA ALA A 143 -2.63 -6.08 -6.60
C ALA A 143 -1.66 -7.02 -5.85
N THR A 144 -1.05 -7.95 -6.59
CA THR A 144 -0.06 -8.92 -6.09
C THR A 144 1.25 -8.81 -6.86
N VAL A 145 2.35 -9.22 -6.22
CA VAL A 145 3.68 -9.21 -6.86
C VAL A 145 3.69 -10.22 -8.01
N GLU A 146 3.09 -11.39 -7.82
CA GLU A 146 2.98 -12.45 -8.81
C GLU A 146 2.23 -12.00 -10.05
N ALA A 147 1.10 -11.30 -9.89
CA ALA A 147 0.36 -10.75 -11.02
C ALA A 147 1.17 -9.67 -11.75
N MET A 148 1.85 -8.77 -11.02
CA MET A 148 2.70 -7.75 -11.61
C MET A 148 3.85 -8.36 -12.42
N VAL A 149 4.50 -9.43 -11.92
CA VAL A 149 5.55 -10.15 -12.65
C VAL A 149 5.00 -10.78 -13.93
N ARG A 150 3.81 -11.39 -13.89
CA ARG A 150 3.17 -11.96 -15.09
C ARG A 150 2.92 -10.90 -16.16
N GLU A 151 2.44 -9.73 -15.78
CA GLU A 151 2.20 -8.64 -16.74
C GLU A 151 3.50 -8.06 -17.31
N ILE A 152 4.57 -7.98 -16.51
CA ILE A 152 5.92 -7.63 -17.00
C ILE A 152 6.38 -8.62 -18.07
N ILE A 153 6.27 -9.92 -17.81
CA ILE A 153 6.68 -10.96 -18.76
C ILE A 153 5.88 -10.86 -20.07
N LYS A 154 4.55 -10.71 -19.97
CA LYS A 154 3.67 -10.55 -21.14
C LYS A 154 4.09 -9.35 -21.99
N TRP A 155 4.31 -8.19 -21.37
CA TRP A 155 4.68 -7.00 -22.13
C TRP A 155 6.04 -7.13 -22.82
N VAL A 156 7.07 -7.61 -22.12
CA VAL A 156 8.40 -7.81 -22.72
C VAL A 156 8.33 -8.79 -23.90
N THR A 157 7.54 -9.85 -23.76
CA THR A 157 7.38 -10.86 -24.82
C THR A 157 6.64 -10.29 -26.03
N ASN A 158 5.57 -9.51 -25.81
CA ASN A 158 4.81 -8.89 -26.89
C ASN A 158 5.61 -7.82 -27.64
N LYS A 159 6.52 -7.10 -26.95
CA LYS A 159 7.38 -6.10 -27.58
C LYS A 159 8.44 -6.71 -28.51
N ASN A 160 8.87 -7.95 -28.25
CA ASN A 160 9.85 -8.63 -29.10
C ASN A 160 9.25 -9.23 -30.37
N ASN A 161 7.91 -9.32 -30.45
CA ASN A 161 7.17 -9.89 -31.58
C ASN A 161 6.64 -8.84 -32.57
N ASN A 162 6.89 -7.55 -32.30
CA ASN A 162 6.55 -6.40 -33.16
C ASN A 162 7.82 -5.67 -33.60
#